data_AF-A0A5P0JKH3-F1
#
_entry.id   AF-A0A5P0JKH3-F1
#
_cell.length_a   1.000
_cell.length_b   1.000
_cell.length_c   1.000
_cell.angle_alpha   90.00
_cell.angle_beta   90.00
_cell.angle_gamma   90.00
#
_symmetry.space_group_name_H-M   'P 1'
#
loop_
_entity.id
_entity.type
_entity.pdbx_description
1 polymer ?
#
loop_
_entity_poly.entity_id
_entity_poly.type
_entity_poly.pdbx_seq_one_letter_code
_entity_poly.pdbx_strand_id
1 'polypeptide(L)'
;TIYASATSDKANIKGGKQTVYGLATEANIESGEQIVDGGSTEKTHINGGTQTVQNYGKAINTDIVSGLQQIMANGTAEGSIINGGSQVVNEGGLAENSVLNDGGTLDVR
;
A
#
# COMPACT_ATOMS: atom_id res chain seq x y z
N THR A 1 14.71 2.72 3.72
CA THR A 1 14.38 1.33 4.12
C THR A 1 14.10 1.29 5.59
N ILE A 2 13.09 0.53 6.01
CA ILE A 2 12.74 0.23 7.40
C ILE A 2 13.09 -1.23 7.63
N TYR A 3 14.07 -1.51 8.48
CA TYR A 3 14.47 -2.88 8.80
C TYR A 3 13.50 -3.55 9.77
N ALA A 4 13.58 -4.87 9.91
CA ALA A 4 12.81 -5.61 10.89
C ALA A 4 12.94 -4.99 12.29
N SER A 5 11.83 -4.96 13.03
CA SER A 5 11.70 -4.31 14.35
C SER A 5 11.86 -2.79 14.37
N ALA A 6 12.19 -2.13 13.25
CA ALA A 6 12.17 -0.68 13.14
C ALA A 6 10.75 -0.18 12.79
N THR A 7 10.43 1.02 13.26
CA THR A 7 9.18 1.72 12.94
C THR A 7 9.50 3.07 12.30
N SER A 8 8.81 3.41 11.21
CA SER A 8 8.77 4.76 10.65
C SER A 8 7.38 5.33 10.83
N ASP A 9 7.29 6.55 11.36
CA ASP A 9 6.02 7.28 11.47
C ASP A 9 6.00 8.44 10.46
N LYS A 10 4.87 8.61 9.76
CA LYS A 10 4.53 9.77 8.93
C LYS A 10 5.57 10.12 7.86
N ALA A 11 6.15 9.10 7.23
CA ALA A 11 7.06 9.32 6.12
C ALA A 11 6.30 9.97 4.95
N ASN A 12 6.85 11.05 4.39
CA ASN A 12 6.33 11.64 3.15
C ASN A 12 7.23 11.25 1.97
N ILE A 13 6.70 10.44 1.05
CA ILE A 13 7.43 9.82 -0.06
C ILE A 13 7.17 10.62 -1.35
N LYS A 14 7.93 11.71 -1.50
CA LYS A 14 7.89 12.65 -2.63
C LYS A 14 8.95 12.30 -3.67
N GLY A 15 8.73 11.18 -4.37
CA GLY A 15 9.77 10.54 -5.17
C GLY A 15 10.70 9.68 -4.32
N GLY A 16 11.51 8.86 -5.00
CA GLY A 16 12.33 7.84 -4.33
C GLY A 16 11.50 6.66 -3.83
N LYS A 17 12.12 5.83 -2.98
CA LYS A 17 11.57 4.52 -2.58
C LYS A 17 11.75 4.26 -1.09
N GLN A 18 10.69 3.80 -0.42
CA GLN A 18 10.71 3.26 0.93
C GLN A 18 10.44 1.75 0.89
N THR A 19 11.45 0.92 1.15
CA THR A 19 11.22 -0.51 1.41
C THR A 19 10.93 -0.75 2.89
N VAL A 20 9.92 -1.56 3.19
CA VAL A 20 9.41 -1.83 4.55
C VAL A 20 9.54 -3.33 4.86
N TYR A 21 10.52 -3.66 5.72
CA TYR A 21 10.67 -4.97 6.38
C TYR A 21 10.21 -4.93 7.85
N GLY A 22 10.03 -3.74 8.41
CA GLY A 22 9.49 -3.49 9.75
C GLY A 22 8.06 -2.97 9.70
N LEU A 23 7.80 -1.85 10.40
CA LEU A 23 6.49 -1.18 10.43
C LEU A 23 6.59 0.24 9.86
N ALA A 24 5.66 0.62 8.99
CA ALA A 24 5.45 2.02 8.61
C ALA A 24 4.03 2.48 8.95
N THR A 25 3.88 3.59 9.67
CA THR A 25 2.58 4.15 10.04
C THR A 25 2.38 5.50 9.36
N GLU A 26 1.15 5.74 8.90
CA GLU A 26 0.67 7.04 8.42
C GLU A 26 1.55 7.63 7.30
N ALA A 27 2.15 6.77 6.47
CA ALA A 27 2.97 7.20 5.35
C ALA A 27 2.10 7.89 4.29
N ASN A 28 2.60 8.98 3.71
CA ASN A 28 1.97 9.66 2.58
C ASN A 28 2.81 9.43 1.32
N ILE A 29 2.23 8.79 0.31
CA ILE A 29 2.90 8.47 -0.96
C ILE A 29 2.39 9.42 -2.05
N GLU A 30 3.14 10.49 -2.30
CA GLU A 30 2.74 11.51 -3.28
C GLU A 30 3.18 11.15 -4.71
N SER A 31 4.48 10.94 -4.92
CA SER A 31 5.02 10.60 -6.25
C SER A 31 6.12 9.55 -6.20
N GLY A 32 6.35 8.94 -5.04
CA GLY A 32 7.33 7.88 -4.84
C GLY A 32 6.71 6.49 -4.73
N GLU A 33 7.51 5.55 -4.26
CA GLU A 33 7.13 4.15 -4.11
C GLU A 33 7.32 3.67 -2.67
N GLN A 34 6.32 3.00 -2.10
CA GLN A 34 6.46 2.20 -0.89
C GLN A 34 6.39 0.72 -1.27
N ILE A 35 7.43 -0.04 -0.94
CA ILE A 35 7.46 -1.49 -1.12
C ILE A 35 7.33 -2.16 0.24
N VAL A 36 6.23 -2.88 0.45
CA VAL A 36 5.98 -3.65 1.66
C VAL A 36 6.42 -5.09 1.41
N ASP A 37 7.54 -5.51 2.03
CA ASP A 37 8.23 -6.77 1.74
C ASP A 37 8.53 -7.50 3.06
N GLY A 38 7.66 -8.44 3.44
CA GLY A 38 7.68 -9.10 4.76
C GLY A 38 7.34 -8.19 5.97
N GLY A 39 7.27 -6.88 5.78
CA GLY A 39 6.86 -5.90 6.78
C GLY A 39 5.36 -5.60 6.77
N SER A 40 4.97 -4.63 7.59
CA SER A 40 3.59 -4.13 7.68
C SER A 40 3.51 -2.63 7.49
N THR A 41 2.39 -2.15 6.97
CA THR A 41 2.04 -0.73 6.92
C THR A 41 0.65 -0.50 7.47
N GLU A 42 0.46 0.64 8.14
CA GLU A 42 -0.82 1.03 8.70
C GLU A 42 -1.16 2.46 8.29
N LYS A 43 -2.39 2.67 7.79
CA LYS A 43 -2.91 4.00 7.44
C LYS A 43 -2.07 4.74 6.40
N THR A 44 -1.52 4.00 5.44
CA THR A 44 -0.85 4.62 4.29
C THR A 44 -1.87 5.42 3.47
N HIS A 45 -1.52 6.64 3.08
CA HIS A 45 -2.30 7.47 2.17
C HIS A 45 -1.58 7.52 0.82
N ILE A 46 -2.23 7.05 -0.24
CA ILE A 46 -1.72 7.12 -1.61
C ILE A 46 -2.36 8.32 -2.29
N ASN A 47 -1.56 9.35 -2.53
CA ASN A 47 -1.94 10.64 -3.09
C ASN A 47 -1.30 10.89 -4.47
N GLY A 48 -0.95 9.81 -5.17
CA GLY A 48 -0.43 9.85 -6.55
C GLY A 48 0.66 8.81 -6.84
N GLY A 49 1.38 8.35 -5.81
CA GLY A 49 2.44 7.36 -5.96
C GLY A 49 1.94 5.92 -5.93
N THR A 50 2.84 4.99 -5.61
CA THR A 50 2.54 3.56 -5.61
C THR A 50 2.88 2.91 -4.28
N GLN A 51 1.96 2.10 -3.74
CA GLN A 51 2.25 1.10 -2.72
C GLN A 51 2.26 -0.29 -3.36
N THR A 52 3.40 -0.97 -3.36
CA THR A 52 3.52 -2.35 -3.82
C THR A 52 3.61 -3.28 -2.62
N VAL A 53 2.59 -4.11 -2.42
CA VAL A 53 2.51 -5.11 -1.35
C VAL A 53 3.03 -6.43 -1.91
N GLN A 54 4.25 -6.81 -1.52
CA GLN A 54 4.94 -8.02 -1.99
C GLN A 54 4.70 -9.21 -1.06
N ASN A 55 5.40 -10.31 -1.33
CA ASN A 55 5.31 -11.57 -0.60
C ASN A 55 5.43 -11.36 0.92
N TYR A 56 4.43 -11.85 1.66
CA TYR A 56 4.31 -11.72 3.12
C TYR A 56 4.24 -10.27 3.63
N GLY A 57 4.16 -9.28 2.75
CA GLY A 57 3.88 -7.90 3.10
C GLY A 57 2.40 -7.71 3.45
N LYS A 58 2.12 -6.89 4.47
CA LYS A 58 0.75 -6.56 4.88
C LYS A 58 0.50 -5.05 4.84
N ALA A 59 -0.53 -4.62 4.13
CA ALA A 59 -0.99 -3.23 4.13
C ALA A 59 -2.36 -3.13 4.80
N ILE A 60 -2.48 -2.31 5.84
CA ILE A 60 -3.67 -2.22 6.69
C ILE A 60 -4.24 -0.81 6.60
N ASN A 61 -5.53 -0.71 6.28
CA ASN A 61 -6.29 0.55 6.20
C ASN A 61 -5.64 1.58 5.27
N THR A 62 -5.27 1.15 4.05
CA THR A 62 -4.72 2.07 3.05
C THR A 62 -5.82 2.93 2.45
N ASP A 63 -5.63 4.25 2.41
CA ASP A 63 -6.52 5.18 1.71
C ASP A 63 -5.93 5.55 0.35
N ILE A 64 -6.62 5.20 -0.73
CA ILE A 64 -6.18 5.35 -2.12
C ILE A 64 -6.98 6.49 -2.75
N VAL A 65 -6.52 7.70 -2.50
CA VAL A 65 -7.12 8.94 -3.02
C VAL A 65 -6.80 9.10 -4.50
N SER A 66 -5.57 8.80 -4.90
CA SER A 66 -5.11 8.70 -6.29
C SER A 66 -3.89 7.77 -6.37
N GLY A 67 -3.38 7.47 -7.57
CA GLY A 67 -2.26 6.54 -7.73
C GLY A 67 -2.67 5.07 -7.61
N LEU A 68 -1.78 4.24 -7.07
CA LEU A 68 -1.92 2.78 -7.15
C LEU A 68 -1.52 2.05 -5.85
N GLN A 69 -2.39 1.13 -5.39
CA GLN A 69 -1.98 0.01 -4.54
C GLN A 69 -1.92 -1.25 -5.39
N GLN A 70 -0.73 -1.85 -5.51
CA GLN A 70 -0.52 -3.10 -6.24
C GLN A 70 -0.22 -4.23 -5.26
N ILE A 71 -1.07 -5.25 -5.25
CA ILE A 71 -0.93 -6.42 -4.39
C ILE A 71 -0.40 -7.56 -5.27
N MET A 72 0.80 -8.02 -4.94
CA MET A 72 1.49 -9.10 -5.64
C MET A 72 1.16 -10.45 -5.00
N ALA A 73 1.62 -11.54 -5.63
CA ALA A 73 1.47 -12.89 -5.08
C ALA A 73 1.93 -12.96 -3.62
N ASN A 74 1.08 -13.54 -2.77
CA ASN A 74 1.26 -13.69 -1.32
C ASN A 74 1.35 -12.36 -0.52
N GLY A 75 1.03 -11.23 -1.14
CA GLY A 75 0.80 -9.96 -0.43
C GLY A 75 -0.64 -9.85 0.04
N THR A 76 -0.85 -9.16 1.16
CA THR A 76 -2.20 -8.93 1.72
C THR A 76 -2.47 -7.44 1.94
N ALA A 77 -3.57 -6.94 1.39
CA ALA A 77 -4.15 -5.66 1.77
C ALA A 77 -5.45 -5.88 2.54
N GLU A 78 -5.61 -5.23 3.69
CA GLU A 78 -6.78 -5.34 4.57
C GLU A 78 -7.40 -3.95 4.77
N GLY A 79 -8.69 -3.82 4.49
CA GLY A 79 -9.46 -2.60 4.77
C GLY A 79 -9.06 -1.40 3.90
N SER A 80 -8.62 -1.63 2.66
CA SER A 80 -8.26 -0.52 1.77
C SER A 80 -9.50 0.24 1.31
N ILE A 81 -9.43 1.56 1.27
CA ILE A 81 -10.50 2.45 0.80
C ILE A 81 -10.02 3.07 -0.52
N ILE A 82 -10.77 2.88 -1.60
CA ILE A 82 -10.41 3.30 -2.95
C ILE A 82 -11.32 4.46 -3.35
N ASN A 83 -10.83 5.70 -3.22
CA ASN A 83 -11.60 6.92 -3.42
C ASN A 83 -11.44 7.54 -4.83
N GLY A 84 -10.31 7.29 -5.49
CA GLY A 84 -10.06 7.85 -6.83
C GLY A 84 -8.85 7.26 -7.57
N GLY A 85 -7.98 6.53 -6.86
CA GLY A 85 -6.92 5.74 -7.48
C GLY A 85 -7.36 4.32 -7.81
N SER A 86 -6.38 3.42 -7.88
CA SER A 86 -6.61 2.01 -8.19
C SER A 86 -6.04 1.08 -7.13
N GLN A 87 -6.77 0.01 -6.83
CA GLN A 87 -6.24 -1.19 -6.22
C GLN A 87 -6.18 -2.29 -7.29
N VAL A 88 -5.00 -2.89 -7.47
CA VAL A 88 -4.79 -4.00 -8.39
C VAL A 88 -4.36 -5.23 -7.60
N VAL A 89 -5.15 -6.29 -7.68
CA VAL A 89 -4.86 -7.59 -7.07
C VAL A 89 -4.37 -8.52 -8.16
N ASN A 90 -3.08 -8.85 -8.15
CA ASN A 90 -2.51 -9.81 -9.10
C ASN A 90 -2.72 -11.25 -8.61
N GLU A 91 -2.59 -12.24 -9.50
CA GLU A 91 -2.63 -13.67 -9.18
C GLU A 91 -1.88 -14.01 -7.89
N GLY A 92 -2.59 -14.67 -6.96
CA GLY A 92 -2.07 -15.07 -5.64
C GLY A 92 -2.00 -13.94 -4.61
N GLY A 93 -2.35 -12.69 -4.95
CA GLY A 93 -2.54 -11.59 -4.02
C GLY A 93 -3.90 -11.65 -3.33
N LEU A 94 -4.01 -11.03 -2.15
CA LEU A 94 -5.24 -11.01 -1.37
C LEU A 94 -5.62 -9.58 -0.96
N ALA A 95 -6.81 -9.14 -1.36
CA ALA A 95 -7.46 -7.93 -0.85
C ALA A 95 -8.68 -8.31 -0.01
N GLU A 96 -8.65 -7.98 1.28
CA GLU A 96 -9.74 -8.24 2.22
C GLU A 96 -10.42 -6.93 2.60
N ASN A 97 -11.75 -6.93 2.59
CA ASN A 97 -12.57 -5.80 3.04
C ASN A 97 -12.27 -4.47 2.33
N SER A 98 -11.89 -4.53 1.04
CA SER A 98 -11.75 -3.32 0.23
C SER A 98 -13.10 -2.61 0.07
N VAL A 99 -13.10 -1.30 0.26
CA VAL A 99 -14.24 -0.42 0.00
C VAL A 99 -13.94 0.38 -1.26
N LEU A 100 -14.72 0.14 -2.30
CA LEU A 100 -14.64 0.88 -3.56
C LEU A 100 -15.68 2.01 -3.57
N ASN A 101 -15.21 3.25 -3.60
CA ASN A 101 -16.05 4.43 -3.73
C ASN A 101 -16.08 4.92 -5.19
N ASP A 102 -16.99 5.86 -5.47
CA ASP A 102 -17.14 6.44 -6.81
C ASP A 102 -15.82 7.10 -7.29
N GLY A 103 -15.45 6.83 -8.54
CA GLY A 103 -14.18 7.27 -9.12
C GLY A 103 -12.96 6.37 -8.84
N GLY A 104 -13.06 5.44 -7.89
CA GLY A 104 -12.02 4.43 -7.67
C GLY A 104 -12.05 3.29 -8.70
N THR A 105 -10.99 2.49 -8.74
CA THR A 105 -10.96 1.23 -9.51
C THR A 105 -10.41 0.08 -8.69
N LEU A 106 -11.10 -1.05 -8.70
CA LEU A 106 -10.60 -2.33 -8.19
C LEU A 106 -10.47 -3.31 -9.37
N ASP A 107 -9.26 -3.72 -9.68
CA ASP A 107 -8.93 -4.68 -10.73
C ASP A 107 -8.32 -5.96 -10.14
N VAL A 108 -8.80 -7.12 -10.58
CA VAL A 108 -8.35 -8.44 -10.11
C VAL A 108 -7.96 -9.26 -11.34
N ARG A 109 -6.68 -9.63 -11.46
CA ARG A 109 -6.11 -10.21 -12.68
C ARG A 109 -4.98 -11.20 -12.46
#